data_AF-A0A9J6DA76-F1
#
_entry.id   AF-A0A9J6DA76-F1
#
_cell.length_a   1.000
_cell.length_b   1.000
_cell.length_c   1.000
_cell.angle_alpha   90.00
_cell.angle_beta   90.00
_cell.angle_gamma   90.00
#
_symmetry.space_group_name_H-M   'P 1'
#
loop_
_entity.id
_entity.type
_entity.pdbx_description
1 polymer ?
#
loop_
_entity_poly.entity_id
_entity_poly.type
_entity_poly.pdbx_seq_one_letter_code
_entity_poly.pdbx_strand_id
1 'polypeptide(L)'
;MVGGYLARAIGERTSCEECLSLLTKPGSSGTSDALIKHQDRGGLLYPSGELLHVLYCLRKYIEVVLAKRRHLKHPLKEAVDNAANVLRERNLLVCTMPGHNEKLLDVLLTKFFLPIFTNFAMKVTDKHDFLRVFEVKPLSRKVLKL
;
A
#
# COMPACT_ATOMS: atom_id res chain seq x y z
N MET A 1 4.29 9.93 -6.44
CA MET A 1 3.31 9.79 -5.34
C MET A 1 2.33 8.66 -5.64
N VAL A 2 2.09 7.73 -4.71
CA VAL A 2 1.34 6.48 -4.98
C VAL A 2 -0.16 6.69 -5.22
N GLY A 3 -0.79 7.65 -4.54
CA GLY A 3 -2.23 7.93 -4.73
C GLY A 3 -2.60 8.34 -6.16
N GLY A 4 -1.79 9.20 -6.80
CA GLY A 4 -2.01 9.59 -8.20
C GLY A 4 -1.85 8.45 -9.19
N TYR A 5 -0.92 7.52 -8.91
CA TYR A 5 -0.77 6.28 -9.69
C TYR A 5 -2.01 5.38 -9.57
N LEU A 6 -2.56 5.22 -8.35
CA LEU A 6 -3.75 4.40 -8.14
C LEU A 6 -4.99 4.99 -8.82
N ALA A 7 -5.19 6.31 -8.69
CA ALA A 7 -6.28 7.00 -9.39
C ALA A 7 -6.19 6.78 -10.90
N ARG A 8 -4.98 6.86 -11.48
CA ARG A 8 -4.75 6.58 -12.90
C ARG A 8 -5.05 5.12 -13.26
N ALA A 9 -4.54 4.16 -12.49
CA ALA A 9 -4.77 2.74 -12.72
C ALA A 9 -6.26 2.37 -12.66
N ILE A 10 -7.03 3.02 -11.78
CA ILE A 10 -8.48 2.84 -11.70
C ILE A 10 -9.17 3.48 -12.90
N GLY A 11 -8.77 4.69 -13.30
CA GLY A 11 -9.26 5.35 -14.50
C GLY A 11 -9.08 4.49 -15.74
N GLU A 12 -7.90 3.90 -15.92
CA GLU A 12 -7.59 3.00 -17.05
C GLU A 12 -8.42 1.70 -17.04
N ARG A 13 -8.85 1.21 -15.86
CA ARG A 13 -9.64 -0.03 -15.73
C ARG A 13 -11.15 0.16 -15.81
N THR A 14 -11.64 1.33 -15.42
CA THR A 14 -13.08 1.61 -15.33
C THR A 14 -13.56 2.52 -16.45
N SER A 15 -12.69 3.35 -17.02
CA SER A 15 -13.04 4.42 -17.96
C SER A 15 -14.23 5.27 -17.48
N CYS A 16 -14.33 5.46 -16.16
CA CYS A 16 -15.48 6.05 -15.50
C CYS A 16 -15.11 7.39 -14.85
N GLU A 17 -15.79 8.46 -15.27
CA GLU A 17 -15.55 9.80 -14.73
C GLU A 17 -15.93 9.93 -13.26
N GLU A 18 -17.00 9.25 -12.82
CA GLU A 18 -17.41 9.23 -11.40
C GLU A 18 -16.32 8.58 -10.53
N CYS A 19 -15.78 7.44 -10.95
CA CYS A 19 -14.67 6.80 -10.24
C CYS A 19 -13.44 7.72 -10.17
N LEU A 20 -13.14 8.44 -11.26
CA LEU A 20 -12.03 9.39 -11.28
C LEU A 20 -12.28 10.59 -10.37
N SER A 21 -13.50 11.12 -10.31
CA SER A 21 -13.83 12.28 -9.48
C SER A 21 -13.83 11.96 -7.99
N LEU A 22 -14.17 10.72 -7.60
CA LEU A 22 -14.02 10.23 -6.22
C LEU A 22 -12.55 10.17 -5.79
N LEU A 23 -11.67 9.79 -6.70
CA LEU A 23 -10.27 9.48 -6.42
C LEU A 23 -9.32 10.65 -6.62
N THR A 24 -9.77 11.68 -7.33
CA THR A 24 -8.95 12.85 -7.66
C THR A 24 -9.59 14.12 -7.14
N LYS A 25 -8.79 15.17 -6.99
CA LYS A 25 -9.30 16.51 -6.73
C LYS A 25 -9.11 17.39 -7.96
N PRO A 26 -9.98 18.38 -8.20
CA PRO A 26 -9.70 19.41 -9.19
C PRO A 26 -8.38 20.09 -8.83
N GLY A 27 -7.58 20.44 -9.84
CA GLY A 27 -6.23 20.97 -9.66
C GLY A 27 -6.22 22.18 -8.73
N SER A 28 -5.77 22.00 -7.49
CA SER A 28 -5.62 23.06 -6.51
C SER A 28 -4.16 23.54 -6.46
N SER A 29 -3.96 24.83 -6.18
CA SER A 29 -2.65 25.44 -5.94
C SER A 29 -2.17 25.29 -4.49
N GLY A 30 -2.62 24.23 -3.80
CA GLY A 30 -2.25 24.00 -2.41
C GLY A 30 -0.75 23.77 -2.25
N THR A 31 -0.17 24.22 -1.13
CA THR A 31 1.26 24.01 -0.82
C THR A 31 1.66 22.54 -0.81
N SER A 32 0.76 21.62 -0.44
CA SER A 32 0.98 20.16 -0.55
C SER A 32 1.11 19.68 -2.00
N ASP A 33 0.49 20.40 -2.95
CA ASP A 33 0.50 20.06 -4.36
C ASP A 33 1.76 20.52 -5.07
N ALA A 34 2.48 21.50 -4.49
CA ALA A 34 3.78 21.93 -4.99
C ALA A 34 4.79 20.76 -5.02
N LEU A 35 4.78 19.90 -3.99
CA LEU A 35 5.65 18.72 -3.94
C LEU A 35 5.33 17.72 -5.05
N ILE A 36 4.03 17.55 -5.35
CA ILE A 36 3.57 16.69 -6.43
C ILE A 36 3.98 17.31 -7.76
N LYS A 37 3.72 18.60 -7.97
CA LYS A 37 4.03 19.35 -9.19
C LYS A 37 5.51 19.38 -9.52
N HIS A 38 6.39 19.43 -8.53
CA HIS A 38 7.84 19.37 -8.74
C HIS A 38 8.35 17.97 -9.14
N GLN A 39 7.65 16.90 -8.72
CA GLN A 39 8.01 15.53 -9.09
C GLN A 39 7.24 15.03 -10.32
N ASP A 40 6.10 15.64 -10.61
CA ASP A 40 5.23 15.28 -11.72
C ASP A 40 5.83 15.78 -13.03
N ARG A 41 5.93 14.87 -14.00
CA ARG A 41 6.34 15.17 -15.38
C ARG A 41 5.11 15.32 -16.30
N GLY A 42 3.97 15.72 -15.74
CA GLY A 42 2.70 15.92 -16.44
C GLY A 42 1.86 14.65 -16.62
N GLY A 43 2.07 13.61 -15.81
CA GLY A 43 1.42 12.31 -15.98
C GLY A 43 0.74 11.75 -14.73
N LEU A 44 0.88 12.41 -13.58
CA LEU A 44 0.28 11.99 -12.32
C LEU A 44 -1.01 12.77 -12.05
N LEU A 45 -2.05 12.04 -11.67
CA LEU A 45 -3.28 12.65 -11.16
C LEU A 45 -3.09 13.11 -9.72
N TYR A 46 -3.79 14.18 -9.34
CA TYR A 46 -3.81 14.67 -7.97
C TYR A 46 -4.89 13.92 -7.19
N PRO A 47 -4.52 13.03 -6.25
CA PRO A 47 -5.48 12.23 -5.51
C PRO A 47 -6.33 13.09 -4.58
N SER A 48 -7.55 12.62 -4.32
CA SER A 48 -8.45 13.21 -3.33
C SER A 48 -7.89 13.03 -1.91
N GLY A 49 -8.29 13.91 -1.00
CA GLY A 49 -7.91 13.81 0.42
C GLY A 49 -8.40 12.50 1.05
N GLU A 50 -9.60 12.05 0.67
CA GLU A 50 -10.18 10.79 1.14
C GLU A 50 -9.34 9.58 0.69
N LEU A 51 -8.90 9.55 -0.58
CA LEU A 51 -8.00 8.51 -1.06
C LEU A 51 -6.70 8.50 -0.25
N LEU A 52 -6.07 9.67 -0.04
CA LEU A 52 -4.85 9.75 0.78
C LEU A 52 -5.08 9.25 2.21
N HIS A 53 -6.22 9.58 2.82
CA HIS A 53 -6.58 9.13 4.16
C HIS A 53 -6.74 7.60 4.22
N VAL A 54 -7.46 7.01 3.25
CA VAL A 54 -7.61 5.55 3.15
C VAL A 54 -6.27 4.86 3.00
N LEU A 55 -5.39 5.36 2.13
CA LEU A 55 -4.04 4.80 1.93
C LEU A 55 -3.19 4.88 3.21
N TYR A 56 -3.29 5.98 3.94
CA TYR A 56 -2.63 6.13 5.25
C TYR A 56 -3.15 5.11 6.27
N CYS A 57 -4.47 4.97 6.38
CA CYS A 57 -5.11 4.02 7.29
C CYS A 57 -4.75 2.57 6.97
N LEU A 58 -4.73 2.18 5.69
CA LEU A 58 -4.29 0.85 5.25
C LEU A 58 -2.83 0.59 5.62
N ARG A 59 -1.94 1.58 5.45
CA ARG A 59 -0.55 1.46 5.89
C ARG A 59 -0.46 1.25 7.41
N LYS A 60 -1.21 2.02 8.20
CA LYS A 60 -1.24 1.89 9.66
C LYS A 60 -1.82 0.56 10.11
N TYR A 61 -2.84 0.07 9.43
CA TYR A 61 -3.39 -1.24 9.68
C TYR A 61 -2.35 -2.35 9.51
N ILE A 62 -1.55 -2.33 8.43
CA ILE A 62 -0.46 -3.29 8.22
C ILE A 62 0.55 -3.25 9.37
N GLU A 63 0.95 -2.05 9.82
CA GLU A 63 1.87 -1.89 10.97
C GLU A 63 1.33 -2.59 12.24
N VAL A 64 0.02 -2.46 12.52
CA VAL A 64 -0.64 -3.08 13.67
C VAL A 64 -0.78 -4.60 13.52
N VAL A 65 -1.23 -5.07 12.35
CA VAL A 65 -1.39 -6.51 12.07
C VAL A 65 -0.06 -7.24 12.19
N LEU A 66 1.00 -6.67 11.63
CA LEU A 66 2.33 -7.27 11.66
C LEU A 66 2.95 -7.24 13.07
N ALA A 67 2.60 -6.26 13.91
CA ALA A 67 2.97 -6.30 15.32
C ALA A 67 2.32 -7.47 16.06
N LYS A 68 1.10 -7.85 15.70
CA LYS A 68 0.34 -8.98 16.29
C LYS A 68 0.56 -10.32 15.59
N ARG A 69 1.50 -10.41 14.64
CA ARG A 69 1.71 -11.56 13.72
C ARG A 69 1.77 -12.94 14.38
N ARG A 70 2.26 -13.03 15.63
CA ARG A 70 2.43 -14.30 16.35
C ARG A 70 1.11 -15.04 16.60
N HIS A 71 -0.03 -14.33 16.52
CA HIS A 71 -1.36 -14.89 16.77
C HIS A 71 -2.16 -15.21 15.51
N LEU A 72 -1.61 -14.94 14.31
CA LEU A 72 -2.32 -15.12 13.04
C LEU A 72 -1.78 -16.37 12.33
N LYS A 73 -2.68 -17.26 11.88
CA LYS A 73 -2.30 -18.48 11.15
C LYS A 73 -1.96 -18.18 9.70
N HIS A 74 -2.73 -17.28 9.07
CA HIS A 74 -2.51 -16.82 7.71
C HIS A 74 -2.52 -15.28 7.66
N PRO A 75 -1.47 -14.62 8.18
CA PRO A 75 -1.45 -13.17 8.40
C PRO A 75 -1.80 -12.36 7.16
N LEU A 76 -1.31 -12.77 5.98
CA LEU A 76 -1.60 -12.08 4.72
C LEU A 76 -3.08 -12.20 4.33
N LYS A 77 -3.61 -13.43 4.31
CA LYS A 77 -5.00 -13.68 3.90
C LYS A 77 -5.97 -12.97 4.84
N GLU A 78 -5.79 -13.15 6.14
CA GLU A 78 -6.60 -12.50 7.17
C GLU A 78 -6.51 -10.97 7.09
N ALA A 79 -5.32 -10.43 6.80
CA ALA A 79 -5.15 -8.98 6.62
C ALA A 79 -5.90 -8.46 5.38
N VAL A 80 -5.80 -9.15 4.25
CA VAL A 80 -6.46 -8.79 2.99
C VAL A 80 -7.97 -8.88 3.15
N ASP A 81 -8.50 -9.96 3.72
CA ASP A 81 -9.94 -10.18 3.90
C ASP A 81 -10.55 -9.08 4.78
N ASN A 82 -9.91 -8.77 5.91
CA ASN A 82 -10.35 -7.70 6.81
C ASN A 82 -10.26 -6.31 6.15
N ALA A 83 -9.17 -6.02 5.44
CA ALA A 83 -9.03 -4.76 4.71
C ALA A 83 -10.12 -4.62 3.63
N ALA A 84 -10.40 -5.70 2.91
CA ALA A 84 -11.44 -5.72 1.88
C ALA A 84 -12.82 -5.41 2.47
N ASN A 85 -13.18 -6.03 3.60
CA ASN A 85 -14.46 -5.80 4.26
C ASN A 85 -14.64 -4.34 4.69
N VAL A 86 -13.63 -3.75 5.32
CA VAL A 86 -13.69 -2.35 5.77
C VAL A 86 -13.74 -1.37 4.60
N LEU A 87 -13.03 -1.68 3.51
CA LEU A 87 -13.00 -0.81 2.34
C LEU A 87 -14.33 -0.80 1.59
N ARG A 88 -15.06 -1.93 1.50
CA ARG A 88 -16.37 -2.00 0.84
C ARG A 88 -17.40 -1.05 1.43
N GLU A 89 -17.30 -0.76 2.73
CA GLU A 89 -18.22 0.14 3.43
C GLU A 89 -17.88 1.63 3.23
N ARG A 90 -16.77 1.95 2.54
CA ARG A 90 -16.34 3.34 2.32
C ARG A 90 -17.00 3.93 1.08
N ASN A 91 -17.49 5.16 1.24
CA ASN A 91 -18.04 5.98 0.14
C ASN A 91 -17.04 6.21 -1.01
N LEU A 92 -15.74 6.16 -0.73
CA LEU A 92 -14.69 6.25 -1.76
C LEU A 92 -14.81 5.16 -2.84
N LEU A 93 -15.43 4.03 -2.51
CA LEU A 93 -15.63 2.89 -3.41
C LEU A 93 -17.06 2.78 -3.92
N VAL A 94 -17.91 3.79 -3.70
CA VAL A 94 -19.31 3.77 -4.12
C VAL A 94 -19.44 4.55 -5.43
N CYS A 95 -19.61 3.82 -6.52
CA CYS A 95 -19.96 4.35 -7.83
C CYS A 95 -21.34 3.83 -8.23
N THR A 96 -22.09 4.63 -9.00
CA THR A 96 -23.42 4.26 -9.51
C THR A 96 -23.38 3.08 -10.49
N MET A 97 -22.23 2.86 -11.13
CA MET A 97 -22.08 1.82 -12.15
C MET A 97 -21.85 0.43 -11.54
N PRO A 98 -22.59 -0.60 -12.01
CA PRO A 98 -22.49 -1.94 -11.46
C PRO A 98 -21.08 -2.53 -11.67
N GLY A 99 -20.54 -3.13 -10.60
CA GLY A 99 -19.24 -3.80 -10.63
C GLY A 99 -18.01 -2.88 -10.60
N HIS A 100 -18.17 -1.55 -10.63
CA HIS A 100 -17.03 -0.64 -10.48
C HIS A 100 -16.44 -0.70 -9.08
N ASN A 101 -17.28 -0.80 -8.05
CA ASN A 101 -16.87 -0.87 -6.64
C ASN A 101 -15.87 -2.02 -6.41
N GLU A 102 -16.13 -3.20 -6.97
CA GLU A 102 -15.23 -4.36 -6.89
C GLU A 102 -13.94 -4.14 -7.69
N LYS A 103 -13.99 -3.49 -8.86
CA LYS A 103 -12.79 -3.12 -9.62
C LYS A 103 -11.90 -2.14 -8.86
N LEU A 104 -12.50 -1.13 -8.20
CA LEU A 104 -11.76 -0.17 -7.39
C LEU A 104 -11.10 -0.88 -6.20
N LEU A 105 -11.86 -1.73 -5.52
CA LEU A 105 -11.37 -2.54 -4.41
C LEU A 105 -10.20 -3.43 -4.83
N ASP A 106 -10.34 -4.14 -5.95
CA ASP A 106 -9.28 -5.01 -6.48
C ASP A 106 -8.00 -4.23 -6.76
N VAL A 107 -8.09 -3.03 -7.34
CA VAL A 107 -6.91 -2.19 -7.58
C VAL A 107 -6.25 -1.76 -6.28
N LEU A 108 -7.02 -1.33 -5.27
CA LEU A 108 -6.46 -0.96 -3.97
C LEU A 108 -5.78 -2.14 -3.29
N LEU A 109 -6.39 -3.32 -3.32
CA LEU A 109 -5.83 -4.51 -2.71
C LEU A 109 -4.57 -5.00 -3.44
N THR A 110 -4.61 -5.08 -4.77
CA THR A 110 -3.53 -5.67 -5.59
C THR A 110 -2.38 -4.71 -5.87
N LYS A 111 -2.65 -3.42 -6.06
CA LYS A 111 -1.63 -2.43 -6.45
C LYS A 111 -1.09 -1.62 -5.26
N PHE A 112 -1.75 -1.64 -4.11
CA PHE A 112 -1.31 -0.91 -2.93
C PHE A 112 -1.11 -1.82 -1.72
N PHE A 113 -2.17 -2.49 -1.28
CA PHE A 113 -2.16 -3.22 -0.02
C PHE A 113 -1.18 -4.40 -0.03
N LEU A 114 -1.31 -5.28 -1.03
CA LEU A 114 -0.45 -6.46 -1.21
C LEU A 114 1.04 -6.07 -1.34
N PRO A 115 1.44 -5.11 -2.21
CA PRO A 115 2.83 -4.66 -2.30
C PRO A 115 3.37 -4.10 -0.98
N ILE A 116 2.59 -3.32 -0.22
CA ILE A 116 3.07 -2.78 1.07
C ILE A 116 3.28 -3.91 2.07
N PHE A 117 2.33 -4.85 2.14
CA PHE A 117 2.44 -6.00 3.04
C PHE A 117 3.68 -6.84 2.70
N THR A 118 3.88 -7.18 1.42
CA THR A 118 5.04 -7.94 0.95
C THR A 118 6.34 -7.19 1.20
N ASN A 119 6.43 -5.91 0.87
CA ASN A 119 7.64 -5.11 1.11
C ASN A 119 7.98 -5.01 2.59
N PHE A 120 6.97 -4.89 3.46
CA PHE A 120 7.20 -4.90 4.90
C PHE A 120 7.68 -6.27 5.38
N ALA A 121 7.07 -7.35 4.91
CA ALA A 121 7.47 -8.71 5.23
C ALA A 121 8.91 -9.00 4.78
N MET A 122 9.29 -8.61 3.55
CA MET A 122 10.66 -8.76 3.05
C MET A 122 11.67 -7.98 3.90
N LYS A 123 11.40 -6.71 4.23
CA LYS A 123 12.28 -5.91 5.09
C LYS A 123 12.50 -6.55 6.47
N VAL A 124 11.48 -7.23 7.00
CA VAL A 124 11.58 -7.99 8.25
C VAL A 124 12.47 -9.23 8.06
N THR A 125 12.30 -9.96 6.96
CA THR A 125 13.14 -11.11 6.60
C THR A 125 14.60 -10.70 6.42
N ASP A 126 14.89 -9.65 5.66
CA ASP A 126 16.24 -9.14 5.42
C ASP A 126 16.96 -8.78 6.73
N LYS A 127 16.22 -8.16 7.67
CA LYS A 127 16.76 -7.85 9.00
C LYS A 127 17.07 -9.12 9.80
N HIS A 128 16.23 -10.15 9.70
CA HIS A 128 16.48 -11.43 10.36
C HIS A 128 17.62 -12.22 9.67
N ASP A 129 17.75 -12.16 8.35
CA ASP A 129 18.83 -12.81 7.62
C ASP A 129 20.18 -12.14 7.92
N PHE A 130 20.24 -10.82 8.04
CA PHE A 130 21.44 -10.13 8.53
C PHE A 130 21.83 -10.61 9.94
N LEU A 131 20.87 -10.81 10.84
CA LEU A 131 21.14 -11.33 12.18
C LEU A 131 21.65 -12.78 12.17
N ARG A 132 21.15 -13.62 11.25
CA ARG A 132 21.62 -15.01 11.08
C ARG A 132 23.10 -15.09 10.69
N VAL A 133 23.63 -14.11 9.97
CA VAL A 133 25.08 -14.03 9.66
C VAL A 133 25.92 -13.99 10.94
N PHE A 134 25.39 -13.40 12.02
CA PHE A 134 26.07 -13.35 13.33
C PHE A 134 25.79 -14.58 14.22
N GLU A 135 24.79 -15.40 13.88
CA GLU A 135 24.49 -16.65 14.58
C GLU A 135 25.30 -17.85 14.03
N VAL A 136 25.96 -17.69 12.88
CA VAL A 136 26.90 -18.69 12.36
C VAL A 136 28.20 -18.63 13.16
N LYS A 137 28.59 -19.78 13.72
CA LYS A 137 29.88 -19.96 14.42
C LYS A 137 31.01 -19.51 13.49
N PRO A 138 31.88 -18.55 13.88
CA PRO A 138 32.92 -18.04 13.00
C PRO A 138 33.83 -19.20 12.52
N LEU A 139 34.06 -19.28 11.21
CA LEU A 139 34.81 -20.35 10.54
C LEU A 139 36.32 -20.37 10.90
N SER A 140 36.83 -19.41 11.67
CA SER A 140 38.22 -19.37 12.09
C SER A 140 38.39 -19.39 13.61
N ARG A 141 38.35 -20.60 14.20
CA ARG A 141 39.15 -20.91 15.40
C ARG A 141 40.37 -21.73 14.98
N LYS A 142 41.27 -21.12 14.20
CA LYS A 142 42.68 -21.51 14.15
C LYS A 142 43.50 -20.30 14.58
N VAL A 143 43.44 -19.99 15.87
CA VAL A 143 44.52 -19.22 16.49
C VAL A 143 45.68 -20.21 16.60
N LEU A 144 46.72 -20.02 15.79
CA LEU A 144 48.01 -20.66 15.98
C LEU A 144 48.46 -20.35 17.41
N LYS A 145 48.59 -21.40 18.24
CA LYS A 145 49.34 -21.28 19.48
C LYS A 145 50.80 -21.05 19.09
N LEU A 146 51.32 -19.85 19.38
CA LEU A 146 52.75 -19.59 19.50
C LEU A 146 53.21 -20.08 20.87
#